data_AF-A0A941SU42-F1
#
_entry.id   AF-A0A941SU42-F1
#
_cell.length_a   1.000
_cell.length_b   1.000
_cell.length_c   1.000
_cell.angle_alpha   90.00
_cell.angle_beta   90.00
_cell.angle_gamma   90.00
#
_symmetry.space_group_name_H-M   'P 1'
#
loop_
_entity.id
_entity.type
_entity.pdbx_description
1 polymer ?
#
loop_
_entity_poly.entity_id
_entity_poly.type
_entity_poly.pdbx_seq_one_letter_code
_entity_poly.pdbx_strand_id
1 'polypeptide(L)'
;MTPFAPAPFPALRPRRLRRDDFTRRLVREHRLSADDLIYPVFVLDGKGKRQAVPSMPGVERLSLDLLLPVAEECVALGIPVMALFPVIDAKLKDDRGSESTNARGLIPRVV
;
A
#
# COMPACT_ATOMS: atom_id res chain seq x y z
N MET A 1 -35.48 -9.05 19.06
CA MET A 1 -35.33 -8.26 17.83
C MET A 1 -36.04 -8.99 16.71
N THR A 2 -37.16 -8.48 16.23
CA THR A 2 -37.91 -9.07 15.12
C THR A 2 -37.11 -8.82 13.83
N PRO A 3 -36.85 -9.84 12.99
CA PRO A 3 -36.14 -9.63 11.73
C PRO A 3 -36.97 -8.74 10.79
N PHE A 4 -36.32 -7.75 10.18
CA PHE A 4 -36.94 -6.93 9.14
C PHE A 4 -37.25 -7.80 7.92
N ALA A 5 -38.54 -7.99 7.63
CA ALA A 5 -39.00 -8.64 6.41
C ALA A 5 -39.23 -7.57 5.32
N PRO A 6 -38.39 -7.50 4.27
CA PRO A 6 -38.60 -6.56 3.18
C PRO A 6 -39.94 -6.81 2.48
N ALA A 7 -40.62 -5.74 2.07
CA ALA A 7 -41.85 -5.87 1.29
C ALA A 7 -41.58 -6.67 -0.01
N PRO A 8 -42.53 -7.51 -0.47
CA PRO A 8 -42.34 -8.28 -1.69
C PRO A 8 -42.28 -7.37 -2.93
N PHE A 9 -41.72 -7.88 -4.02
CA PHE A 9 -41.85 -7.24 -5.32
C PHE A 9 -43.36 -7.18 -5.71
N PRO A 10 -43.86 -6.07 -6.28
CA PRO A 10 -43.15 -4.90 -6.80
C PRO A 10 -43.00 -3.72 -5.81
N ALA A 11 -43.45 -3.87 -4.55
CA ALA A 11 -43.44 -2.80 -3.56
C ALA A 11 -42.01 -2.42 -3.14
N LEU A 12 -41.15 -3.41 -2.87
CA LEU A 12 -39.72 -3.18 -2.75
C LEU A 12 -39.02 -3.45 -4.09
N ARG A 13 -38.22 -2.47 -4.53
CA ARG A 13 -37.36 -2.61 -5.72
C ARG A 13 -35.95 -2.14 -5.36
N PRO A 14 -35.05 -3.04 -4.95
CA PRO A 14 -33.67 -2.67 -4.57
C PRO A 14 -32.91 -1.94 -5.68
N ARG A 15 -33.31 -2.16 -6.95
CA ARG A 15 -32.74 -1.44 -8.10
C ARG A 15 -33.02 0.06 -8.10
N ARG A 16 -34.03 0.57 -7.37
CA ARG A 16 -34.28 2.03 -7.25
C ARG A 16 -33.06 2.75 -6.66
N LEU A 17 -32.41 2.16 -5.66
CA LEU A 17 -31.19 2.69 -5.05
C LEU A 17 -29.97 2.65 -5.99
N ARG A 18 -30.03 1.87 -7.06
CA ARG A 18 -28.93 1.67 -8.01
C ARG A 18 -29.10 2.46 -9.31
N ARG A 19 -30.23 3.15 -9.49
CA ARG A 19 -30.61 3.80 -10.75
C ARG A 19 -29.68 4.97 -11.08
N ASP A 20 -29.58 5.92 -10.16
CA ASP A 20 -28.88 7.18 -10.38
C ASP A 20 -27.60 7.27 -9.54
N ASP A 21 -26.61 8.03 -10.05
CA ASP A 21 -25.34 8.20 -9.35
C ASP A 21 -25.50 8.83 -7.97
N PHE A 22 -26.30 9.89 -7.87
CA PHE A 22 -26.52 10.59 -6.61
C PHE A 22 -27.14 9.64 -5.55
N THR A 23 -28.10 8.80 -5.94
CA THR A 23 -28.71 7.82 -5.04
C THR A 23 -27.69 6.79 -4.58
N ARG A 24 -26.87 6.25 -5.50
CA ARG A 24 -25.79 5.31 -5.15
C ARG A 24 -24.76 5.95 -4.22
N ARG A 25 -24.46 7.23 -4.38
CA ARG A 25 -23.54 7.97 -3.51
C ARG A 25 -24.12 8.20 -2.12
N LEU A 26 -25.43 8.45 -2.00
CA LEU A 26 -26.11 8.65 -0.72
C LEU A 26 -26.18 7.38 0.13
N VAL A 27 -26.35 6.21 -0.51
CA VAL A 27 -26.48 4.93 0.21
C VAL A 27 -25.18 4.10 0.25
N ARG A 28 -24.04 4.68 -0.16
CA ARG A 28 -22.77 3.96 -0.19
C ARG A 28 -22.24 3.74 1.23
N GLU A 29 -22.01 2.49 1.60
CA GLU A 29 -21.58 2.10 2.95
C GLU A 29 -20.08 2.32 3.19
N HIS A 30 -19.24 2.15 2.15
CA HIS A 30 -17.78 2.26 2.25
C HIS A 30 -17.18 3.21 1.23
N ARG A 31 -16.11 3.90 1.62
CA ARG A 31 -15.27 4.71 0.74
C ARG A 31 -13.81 4.34 1.01
N LEU A 32 -13.03 4.34 -0.07
CA LEU A 32 -11.58 4.27 -0.02
C LEU A 32 -11.02 5.67 -0.26
N SER A 33 -9.99 6.03 0.49
CA SER A 33 -9.25 7.27 0.43
C SER A 33 -7.75 6.99 0.50
N ALA A 34 -6.91 8.00 0.28
CA ALA A 34 -5.46 7.84 0.41
C ALA A 34 -5.04 7.51 1.86
N ASP A 35 -5.82 7.96 2.85
CA ASP A 35 -5.62 7.68 4.28
C ASP A 35 -5.69 6.17 4.61
N ASP A 36 -6.32 5.38 3.73
CA ASP A 36 -6.45 3.93 3.88
C ASP A 36 -5.27 3.15 3.26
N LEU A 37 -4.29 3.85 2.65
CA LEU A 37 -3.22 3.23 1.88
C LEU A 37 -1.90 3.15 2.67
N ILE A 38 -1.23 2.00 2.52
CA ILE A 38 0.17 1.81 2.90
C ILE A 38 0.91 1.44 1.61
N TYR A 39 2.03 2.11 1.31
CA TYR A 39 2.81 1.86 0.10
C TYR A 39 4.09 1.05 0.39
N PRO A 40 4.15 -0.25 0.04
CA PRO A 40 5.33 -1.07 0.22
C PRO A 40 6.41 -0.73 -0.79
N VAL A 41 7.65 -0.58 -0.32
CA VAL A 41 8.82 -0.29 -1.17
C VAL A 41 9.99 -1.21 -0.87
N PHE A 42 10.74 -1.56 -1.91
CA PHE A 42 11.94 -2.38 -1.78
C PHE A 42 13.20 -1.51 -1.83
N VAL A 43 14.01 -1.58 -0.78
CA VAL A 43 15.20 -0.74 -0.64
C VAL A 43 16.47 -1.54 -0.91
N LEU A 44 17.35 -1.02 -1.77
CA LEU A 44 18.68 -1.55 -2.06
C LEU A 44 19.74 -0.72 -1.35
N ASP A 45 20.87 -1.37 -1.04
CA ASP A 45 22.05 -0.65 -0.60
C ASP A 45 22.88 -0.09 -1.77
N GLY A 46 23.55 1.04 -1.53
CA GLY A 46 24.34 1.78 -2.50
C GLY A 46 23.68 3.09 -2.94
N LYS A 47 24.05 3.57 -4.13
CA LYS A 47 23.63 4.86 -4.68
C LYS A 47 23.31 4.76 -6.16
N GLY A 48 22.28 5.45 -6.64
CA GLY A 48 21.86 5.47 -8.05
C GLY A 48 21.42 4.12 -8.59
N LYS A 49 20.95 3.20 -7.73
CA LYS A 49 20.55 1.85 -8.14
C LYS A 49 19.04 1.73 -8.28
N ARG A 50 18.62 1.21 -9.42
CA ARG A 50 17.24 0.86 -9.74
C ARG A 50 17.22 -0.53 -10.36
N GLN A 51 16.37 -1.40 -9.85
CA GLN A 51 16.22 -2.76 -10.37
C GLN A 51 14.75 -3.10 -10.50
N ALA A 52 14.31 -3.42 -11.72
CA ALA A 52 12.98 -3.95 -11.95
C ALA A 52 12.80 -5.30 -11.24
N VAL A 53 11.59 -5.55 -10.73
CA VAL A 53 11.21 -6.87 -10.21
C VAL A 53 10.44 -7.61 -11.31
N PRO A 54 11.01 -8.64 -11.97
CA PRO A 54 10.39 -9.24 -13.17
C PRO A 54 8.99 -9.81 -12.95
N SER A 55 8.73 -10.35 -11.75
CA SER A 55 7.42 -10.89 -11.36
C SER A 55 6.41 -9.84 -10.93
N MET A 56 6.82 -8.57 -10.79
CA MET A 56 5.98 -7.46 -10.36
C MET A 56 6.16 -6.26 -11.31
N PRO A 57 5.52 -6.29 -12.50
CA PRO A 57 5.62 -5.20 -13.46
C PRO A 57 5.23 -3.85 -12.85
N GLY A 58 6.04 -2.83 -13.09
CA GLY A 58 5.87 -1.49 -12.49
C GLY A 58 6.44 -1.33 -11.08
N VAL A 59 6.98 -2.39 -10.47
CA VAL A 59 7.63 -2.34 -9.17
C VAL A 59 9.14 -2.46 -9.31
N GLU A 60 9.84 -1.61 -8.58
CA GLU A 60 11.29 -1.51 -8.60
C GLU A 60 11.87 -1.57 -7.19
N ARG A 61 13.12 -2.01 -7.12
CA ARG A 61 13.98 -1.89 -5.94
C ARG A 61 14.86 -0.67 -6.14
N LEU A 62 14.87 0.22 -5.16
CA LEU A 62 15.52 1.53 -5.26
C LEU A 62 16.58 1.69 -4.17
N SER A 63 17.72 2.29 -4.49
CA SER A 63 18.61 2.81 -3.46
C SER A 63 17.98 4.00 -2.74
N LEU A 64 18.44 4.29 -1.52
CA LEU A 64 17.87 5.34 -0.66
C LEU A 64 17.75 6.70 -1.37
N ASP A 65 18.77 7.09 -2.14
CA ASP A 65 18.77 8.35 -2.89
C ASP A 65 17.67 8.44 -3.96
N LEU A 66 17.27 7.31 -4.54
CA LEU A 66 16.18 7.24 -5.51
C LEU A 66 14.81 6.99 -4.84
N LEU A 67 14.81 6.52 -3.59
CA LEU A 67 13.59 6.33 -2.82
C LEU A 67 13.01 7.65 -2.29
N LEU A 68 13.87 8.62 -1.95
CA LEU A 68 13.42 9.91 -1.41
C LEU A 68 12.45 10.67 -2.34
N PRO A 69 12.68 10.80 -3.66
CA PRO A 69 11.70 11.39 -4.56
C PRO A 69 10.36 10.65 -4.61
N VAL A 70 10.37 9.31 -4.44
CA VAL A 70 9.13 8.51 -4.37
C VAL A 70 8.39 8.80 -3.07
N ALA A 71 9.11 8.99 -1.96
CA ALA A 71 8.51 9.40 -0.70
C ALA A 71 7.88 10.81 -0.78
N GLU A 72 8.54 11.75 -1.47
CA GLU A 72 7.97 13.08 -1.76
C GLU A 72 6.66 12.98 -2.54
N GLU A 73 6.60 12.12 -3.56
CA GLU A 73 5.37 11.85 -4.31
C GLU A 73 4.27 11.25 -3.43
N CYS A 74 4.62 10.29 -2.56
CA CYS A 74 3.66 9.70 -1.61
C CYS A 74 3.05 10.77 -0.70
N VAL A 75 3.86 11.69 -0.18
CA VAL A 75 3.39 12.82 0.63
C VAL A 75 2.47 13.73 -0.18
N ALA A 76 2.85 14.07 -1.42
CA ALA A 76 2.03 14.92 -2.29
C ALA A 76 0.68 14.28 -2.64
N LEU A 77 0.62 12.95 -2.75
CA LEU A 77 -0.60 12.18 -3.01
C LEU A 77 -1.45 11.91 -1.76
N GLY A 78 -0.94 12.25 -0.56
CA GLY A 78 -1.62 12.01 0.71
C GLY A 78 -1.55 10.57 1.21
N ILE A 79 -0.57 9.78 0.77
CA ILE A 79 -0.34 8.42 1.28
C ILE A 79 0.35 8.53 2.65
N PRO A 80 -0.28 8.04 3.74
CA PRO A 80 0.20 8.31 5.10
C PRO A 80 1.43 7.48 5.49
N VAL A 81 1.61 6.29 4.90
CA VAL A 81 2.62 5.33 5.36
C VAL A 81 3.33 4.65 4.20
N MET A 82 4.65 4.54 4.31
CA MET A 82 5.49 3.66 3.49
C MET A 82 5.99 2.47 4.32
N ALA A 83 5.84 1.26 3.77
CA ALA A 83 6.36 0.04 4.39
C ALA A 83 7.68 -0.35 3.73
N LEU A 84 8.78 -0.32 4.49
CA LEU A 84 10.12 -0.56 3.97
C LEU A 84 10.49 -2.05 4.01
N PHE A 85 10.92 -2.59 2.87
CA PHE A 85 11.42 -3.97 2.77
C PHE A 85 12.86 -3.98 2.26
N PRO A 86 13.85 -4.37 3.07
CA PRO A 86 15.25 -4.32 2.66
C PRO A 86 15.60 -5.50 1.76
N VAL A 87 16.33 -5.22 0.69
CA VAL A 87 16.95 -6.24 -0.17
C VAL A 87 18.38 -6.44 0.30
N ILE A 88 18.54 -7.27 1.32
CA ILE A 88 19.84 -7.57 1.94
C ILE A 88 20.72 -8.40 1.00
N ASP A 89 22.00 -8.00 0.86
CA ASP A 89 23.03 -8.75 0.13
C ASP A 89 23.14 -10.18 0.69
N ALA A 90 23.24 -11.18 -0.18
CA ALA A 90 23.34 -12.57 0.22
C ALA A 90 24.53 -12.83 1.16
N LYS A 91 25.62 -12.07 1.05
CA LYS A 91 26.80 -12.19 1.92
C LYS A 91 26.54 -11.78 3.38
N LEU A 92 25.50 -11.00 3.62
CA LEU A 92 25.09 -10.56 4.96
C LEU A 92 24.04 -11.49 5.59
N LYS A 93 23.60 -12.52 4.86
CA LYS A 93 22.61 -13.48 5.36
C LYS A 93 23.32 -14.63 6.05
N ASP A 94 22.84 -14.96 7.24
CA ASP A 94 23.22 -16.15 8.00
C ASP A 94 21.97 -16.81 8.59
N ASP A 95 22.14 -18.01 9.14
CA ASP A 95 21.05 -18.81 9.71
C ASP A 95 20.40 -18.17 10.94
N ARG A 96 21.03 -17.15 11.52
CA ARG A 96 20.54 -16.43 12.71
C ARG A 96 19.81 -15.13 12.34
N GLY A 97 19.91 -14.67 11.10
CA GLY A 97 19.41 -13.37 10.67
C GLY A 97 20.12 -12.21 11.38
N SER A 98 21.43 -12.32 11.63
CA SER A 98 22.18 -11.32 12.43
C SER A 98 22.05 -9.88 11.91
N GLU A 99 21.93 -9.69 10.60
CA GLU A 99 21.76 -8.37 9.99
C GLU A 99 20.43 -7.68 10.35
N SER A 100 19.42 -8.43 10.82
CA SER A 100 18.10 -7.87 11.20
C SER A 100 18.15 -6.93 12.41
N THR A 101 19.14 -7.09 13.28
CA THR A 101 19.34 -6.26 14.49
C THR A 101 20.55 -5.34 14.40
N ASN A 102 21.19 -5.27 13.24
CA ASN A 102 22.34 -4.40 13.01
C ASN A 102 21.91 -2.93 13.06
N ALA A 103 22.40 -2.18 14.05
CA ALA A 103 22.11 -0.74 14.19
C ALA A 103 22.62 0.12 13.03
N ARG A 104 23.54 -0.41 12.20
CA ARG A 104 24.02 0.22 10.95
C ARG A 104 23.48 -0.48 9.69
N GLY A 105 22.53 -1.38 9.87
CA GLY A 105 21.91 -2.14 8.79
C GLY A 105 21.12 -1.26 7.84
N LEU A 106 20.60 -1.86 6.77
CA LEU A 106 19.95 -1.10 5.70
C LEU A 106 18.72 -0.33 6.19
N ILE A 107 17.83 -0.95 6.97
CA ILE A 107 16.60 -0.27 7.44
C ILE A 107 16.90 0.87 8.42
N PRO A 108 17.74 0.69 9.47
CA PRO A 108 18.09 1.80 10.36
C PRO A 108 18.80 2.98 9.68
N ARG A 109 19.41 2.80 8.50
CA ARG A 109 19.97 3.91 7.70
C ARG A 109 18.93 4.63 6.84
N VAL A 110 17.79 4.01 6.59
CA VAL A 110 16.71 4.54 5.74
C VAL A 110 15.68 5.32 6.55
N VAL A 111 15.46 4.93 7.81
CA VAL A 111 14.60 5.60 8.80
C VAL A 111 15.39 6.69 9.52
#